data_AF-A0A091Q6L8-F1
#
_entry.id   AF-A0A091Q6L8-F1
#
_cell.length_a   1.000
_cell.length_b   1.000
_cell.length_c   1.000
_cell.angle_alpha   90.00
_cell.angle_beta   90.00
_cell.angle_gamma   90.00
#
_symmetry.space_group_name_H-M   'P 1'
#
loop_
_entity.id
_entity.type
_entity.pdbx_description
1 polymer ?
#
loop_
_entity_poly.entity_id
_entity_poly.type
_entity_poly.pdbx_seq_one_letter_code
_entity_poly.pdbx_strand_id
1 'polypeptide(L)'
;LEVTCSLVSWLFLYACFCHWNKQRSYEWSCRLVTLLHGVIVTCLSGYVALFDGPWPLTHAGSPNTSLQIHVLSLTLGYFIFDLGWCLYFQTEGDLMLRKMLKKYCSWRSLRIMNAPVKTNGHLRAH
;
A
#
# COMPACT_ATOMS: atom_id res chain seq x y z
N LEU A 1 13.58 -4.13 -5.95
CA LEU A 1 13.68 -3.21 -7.11
C LEU A 1 12.36 -3.18 -7.89
N GLU A 2 11.80 -4.32 -8.28
CA GLU A 2 10.57 -4.41 -9.10
C GLU A 2 9.39 -3.61 -8.55
N VAL A 3 9.08 -3.73 -7.25
CA VAL A 3 7.97 -2.98 -6.62
C VAL A 3 8.21 -1.46 -6.68
N THR A 4 9.44 -1.02 -6.45
CA THR A 4 9.81 0.40 -6.52
C THR A 4 9.72 0.93 -7.95
N CYS A 5 10.19 0.16 -8.93
CA CYS A 5 10.06 0.50 -10.35
C CYS A 5 8.58 0.55 -10.78
N SER A 6 7.78 -0.42 -10.37
CA SER A 6 6.31 -0.45 -10.57
C SER A 6 5.66 0.81 -10.01
N LEU A 7 5.98 1.16 -8.76
CA LEU A 7 5.45 2.37 -8.11
C LEU A 7 5.82 3.66 -8.86
N VAL A 8 7.07 3.78 -9.31
CA VAL A 8 7.53 4.93 -10.11
C VAL A 8 6.78 5.00 -11.45
N SER A 9 6.60 3.86 -12.12
CA SER A 9 5.82 3.78 -13.36
C SER A 9 4.37 4.24 -13.17
N TRP A 10 3.73 3.83 -12.07
CA TRP A 10 2.37 4.25 -11.73
C TRP A 10 2.28 5.75 -11.43
N LEU A 11 3.24 6.31 -10.69
CA LEU A 11 3.32 7.75 -10.42
C LEU A 11 3.55 8.56 -11.70
N PHE A 12 4.40 8.07 -12.60
CA PHE A 12 4.66 8.70 -13.88
C PHE A 12 3.42 8.69 -14.78
N LEU A 13 2.76 7.54 -14.91
CA LEU A 13 1.48 7.42 -15.62
C LEU A 13 0.43 8.38 -15.06
N TYR A 14 0.31 8.44 -13.74
CA TYR A 14 -0.59 9.38 -13.08
C TYR A 14 -0.25 10.84 -13.43
N ALA A 15 1.02 11.23 -13.37
CA ALA A 15 1.45 12.58 -13.74
C ALA A 15 1.18 12.90 -15.22
N CYS A 16 1.42 11.94 -16.13
CA CYS A 16 1.09 12.07 -17.55
C CYS A 16 -0.42 12.27 -17.76
N PHE A 17 -1.27 11.49 -17.09
CA PHE A 17 -2.72 11.66 -17.20
C PHE A 17 -3.20 12.99 -16.64
N CYS A 18 -2.63 13.46 -15.54
CA CYS A 18 -2.91 14.80 -15.01
C CYS A 18 -2.44 15.91 -15.95
N HIS A 19 -1.31 15.74 -16.63
CA HIS A 19 -0.82 16.71 -17.60
C HIS A 19 -1.71 16.74 -18.86
N TRP A 20 -2.11 15.57 -19.37
CA TRP A 20 -2.96 15.46 -20.55
C TRP A 20 -4.37 15.97 -20.27
N ASN A 21 -4.97 15.54 -19.15
CA ASN A 21 -6.32 15.91 -18.75
C ASN A 21 -6.32 17.07 -17.76
N LYS A 22 -5.55 18.13 -18.06
CA LYS A 22 -5.44 19.34 -17.21
C LYS A 22 -6.80 20.03 -16.94
N GLN A 23 -7.81 19.73 -17.76
CA GLN A 23 -9.19 20.22 -17.67
C GLN A 23 -10.12 19.34 -16.78
N ARG A 24 -9.70 18.14 -16.36
CA ARG A 24 -10.53 17.19 -15.59
C ARG A 24 -10.05 17.07 -14.14
N SER A 25 -10.97 16.69 -13.25
CA SER A 25 -10.69 16.49 -11.82
C SER A 25 -9.64 15.40 -11.57
N TYR A 26 -8.84 15.52 -10.51
CA TYR A 26 -7.78 14.57 -10.16
C TYR A 26 -8.29 13.14 -9.89
N GLU A 27 -9.55 12.99 -9.50
CA GLU A 27 -10.23 11.71 -9.34
C GLU A 27 -10.36 10.94 -10.66
N TRP A 28 -10.53 11.68 -11.78
CA TRP A 28 -10.65 11.10 -13.11
C TRP A 28 -9.33 10.44 -13.54
N SER A 29 -8.20 11.10 -13.26
CA SER A 29 -6.88 10.53 -13.49
C SER A 29 -6.67 9.27 -12.65
N CYS A 30 -7.07 9.27 -11.37
CA CYS A 30 -6.96 8.08 -10.52
C CYS A 30 -7.78 6.91 -11.08
N ARG A 31 -9.05 7.13 -11.45
CA ARG A 31 -9.91 6.09 -12.06
C ARG A 31 -9.32 5.50 -13.34
N LEU A 32 -8.66 6.32 -14.16
CA LEU A 32 -7.99 5.87 -15.37
C LEU A 32 -6.77 4.99 -15.05
N VAL A 33 -5.99 5.35 -14.04
CA VAL A 33 -4.86 4.54 -13.56
C VAL A 33 -5.35 3.19 -13.01
N THR A 34 -6.44 3.17 -12.24
CA THR A 34 -7.08 1.94 -11.76
C THR A 34 -7.55 1.05 -12.92
N LEU A 35 -8.17 1.65 -13.94
CA LEU A 35 -8.65 0.92 -15.10
C LEU A 35 -7.49 0.29 -15.87
N LEU A 36 -6.39 1.03 -16.06
CA LEU A 36 -5.19 0.50 -16.71
C LEU A 36 -4.53 -0.62 -15.90
N HIS A 37 -4.47 -0.48 -14.58
CA HIS A 37 -4.03 -1.57 -13.69
C HIS A 37 -4.89 -2.83 -13.91
N GLY A 38 -6.22 -2.68 -13.88
CA GLY A 38 -7.14 -3.79 -14.13
C GLY A 38 -6.91 -4.45 -15.49
N VAL A 39 -6.82 -3.67 -16.56
CA VAL A 39 -6.58 -4.20 -17.92
C VAL A 39 -5.24 -4.92 -18.00
N ILE A 40 -4.16 -4.32 -17.48
CA ILE A 40 -2.82 -4.93 -17.49
C ILE A 40 -2.84 -6.25 -16.72
N VAL A 41 -3.39 -6.29 -15.50
CA VAL A 41 -3.45 -7.51 -14.69
C VAL A 41 -4.31 -8.59 -15.34
N THR A 42 -5.48 -8.24 -15.90
CA THR A 42 -6.35 -9.20 -16.58
C THR A 42 -5.69 -9.74 -17.85
N CYS A 43 -5.05 -8.88 -18.66
CA CYS A 43 -4.33 -9.31 -19.86
C CYS A 43 -3.14 -10.22 -19.51
N LEU A 44 -2.31 -9.86 -18.51
CA LEU A 44 -1.18 -10.70 -18.10
C LEU A 44 -1.66 -12.03 -17.49
N SER A 45 -2.71 -12.02 -16.66
CA SER A 45 -3.27 -13.25 -16.11
C SER A 45 -3.89 -14.12 -17.20
N GLY A 46 -4.57 -13.52 -18.17
CA GLY A 46 -5.11 -14.22 -19.34
C GLY A 46 -4.01 -14.80 -20.22
N TYR A 47 -2.92 -14.05 -20.43
CA TYR A 47 -1.73 -14.53 -21.14
C TYR A 47 -1.12 -15.75 -20.45
N VAL A 48 -0.93 -15.69 -19.13
CA VAL A 48 -0.44 -16.83 -18.34
C VAL A 48 -1.39 -18.03 -18.46
N ALA A 49 -2.70 -17.80 -18.43
CA ALA A 49 -3.70 -18.87 -18.52
C ALA A 49 -3.80 -19.51 -19.91
N LEU A 50 -3.58 -18.73 -20.99
CA LEU A 50 -3.77 -19.17 -22.37
C LEU A 50 -2.48 -19.66 -23.05
N PHE A 51 -1.34 -19.04 -22.76
CA PHE A 51 -0.06 -19.32 -23.41
C PHE A 51 0.94 -20.06 -22.51
N ASP A 52 0.92 -19.83 -21.19
CA ASP A 52 1.98 -20.26 -20.26
C ASP A 52 1.54 -21.36 -19.25
N GLY A 53 0.28 -21.81 -19.26
CA GLY A 53 -0.27 -22.63 -18.20
C GLY A 53 -0.41 -24.13 -18.53
N PRO A 54 0.47 -25.03 -18.01
CA PRO A 54 0.02 -26.36 -17.59
C PRO A 54 -1.06 -26.19 -16.51
N TRP A 55 -2.04 -27.09 -16.48
CA TRP A 55 -3.25 -26.98 -15.65
C TRP A 55 -2.96 -26.51 -14.20
N PRO A 56 -3.73 -25.54 -13.65
CA PRO A 56 -3.54 -25.03 -12.28
C PRO A 56 -3.70 -26.10 -11.19
N LEU A 57 -4.22 -27.28 -11.55
CA LEU A 57 -4.41 -28.43 -10.66
C LEU A 57 -3.27 -29.47 -10.73
N THR A 58 -2.37 -29.39 -11.71
CA THR A 58 -1.32 -30.42 -11.90
C THR A 58 0.01 -30.11 -11.22
N HIS A 59 0.31 -28.84 -10.88
CA HIS A 59 1.58 -28.41 -10.27
C HIS A 59 1.37 -27.45 -9.09
N ALA A 60 0.46 -27.79 -8.16
CA ALA A 60 0.31 -27.04 -6.92
C ALA A 60 1.57 -27.21 -6.05
N GLY A 61 2.46 -26.21 -6.05
CA GLY A 61 3.70 -26.22 -5.27
C GLY A 61 4.97 -25.79 -6.03
N SER A 62 4.89 -25.50 -7.32
CA SER A 62 6.01 -24.91 -8.08
C SER A 62 6.27 -23.47 -7.62
N PRO A 63 7.54 -23.00 -7.57
CA PRO A 63 7.84 -21.58 -7.34
C PRO A 63 7.07 -20.71 -8.34
N ASN A 64 6.56 -19.56 -7.87
CA ASN A 64 5.82 -18.59 -8.69
C ASN A 64 6.60 -18.28 -9.96
N THR A 65 5.92 -18.29 -11.11
CA THR A 65 6.57 -17.92 -12.37
C THR A 65 7.02 -16.46 -12.31
N SER A 66 8.08 -16.13 -13.05
CA SER A 66 8.59 -14.74 -13.13
C SER A 66 7.48 -13.75 -13.50
N LEU A 67 6.54 -14.16 -14.37
CA LEU A 67 5.35 -13.38 -14.73
C LEU A 67 4.40 -13.16 -13.55
N GLN A 68 4.15 -14.17 -12.71
CA GLN A 68 3.30 -14.01 -11.52
C GLN A 68 3.94 -13.06 -10.50
N ILE A 69 5.25 -13.15 -10.29
CA ILE A 69 6.00 -12.21 -9.43
C ILE A 69 5.91 -10.78 -9.98
N HIS A 70 5.98 -10.63 -11.30
CA HIS A 70 5.83 -9.34 -11.96
C HIS A 70 4.41 -8.77 -11.81
N VAL A 71 3.36 -9.57 -12.02
CA VAL A 71 1.95 -9.17 -11.79
C VAL A 71 1.70 -8.79 -10.34
N LEU A 72 2.28 -9.56 -9.40
CA LEU A 72 2.19 -9.29 -7.97
C LEU A 72 2.87 -7.96 -7.62
N SER A 73 4.08 -7.71 -8.13
CA SER A 73 4.81 -6.46 -7.89
C SER A 73 4.14 -5.25 -8.56
N LEU A 74 3.54 -5.41 -9.73
CA LEU A 74 2.72 -4.40 -10.41
C LEU A 74 1.48 -4.03 -9.57
N THR A 75 0.79 -5.04 -9.05
CA THR A 75 -0.41 -4.84 -8.21
C THR A 75 -0.08 -4.24 -6.86
N LEU A 76 1.01 -4.70 -6.23
CA LEU A 76 1.48 -4.15 -4.96
C LEU A 76 1.90 -2.67 -5.11
N GLY A 77 2.61 -2.34 -6.19
CA GLY A 77 2.99 -0.95 -6.47
C GLY A 77 1.78 -0.05 -6.73
N TYR A 78 0.78 -0.55 -7.48
CA TYR A 78 -0.49 0.15 -7.67
C TYR A 78 -1.23 0.37 -6.33
N PHE A 79 -1.29 -0.64 -5.47
CA PHE A 79 -1.96 -0.52 -4.17
C PHE A 79 -1.31 0.52 -3.26
N ILE A 80 0.03 0.58 -3.23
CA ILE A 80 0.76 1.61 -2.48
C ILE A 80 0.48 3.00 -3.08
N PHE A 81 0.43 3.11 -4.40
CA PHE A 81 0.05 4.34 -5.09
C PHE A 81 -1.38 4.78 -4.73
N ASP A 82 -2.36 3.88 -4.81
CA ASP A 82 -3.77 4.13 -4.50
C ASP A 82 -3.97 4.56 -3.03
N LEU A 83 -3.28 3.90 -2.10
CA LEU A 83 -3.24 4.27 -0.70
C LEU A 83 -2.61 5.67 -0.50
N GLY A 84 -1.48 5.94 -1.13
CA GLY A 84 -0.80 7.24 -1.04
C GLY A 84 -1.66 8.37 -1.63
N TRP A 85 -2.32 8.11 -2.76
CA TRP A 85 -3.25 9.01 -3.40
C TRP A 85 -4.46 9.32 -2.52
N CYS A 86 -5.08 8.28 -1.94
CA CYS A 86 -6.16 8.44 -0.98
C CYS A 86 -5.70 9.25 0.24
N LEU A 87 -4.54 8.96 0.83
CA LEU A 87 -4.03 9.74 1.97
C LEU A 87 -3.75 11.21 1.62
N TYR A 88 -3.28 11.49 0.41
CA TYR A 88 -2.97 12.85 -0.03
C TYR A 88 -4.23 13.69 -0.32
N PHE A 89 -5.19 13.12 -1.05
CA PHE A 89 -6.40 13.85 -1.49
C PHE A 89 -7.54 13.78 -0.45
N GLN A 90 -7.65 12.69 0.30
CA GLN A 90 -8.69 12.42 1.29
C GLN A 90 -8.27 12.90 2.69
N THR A 91 -7.95 14.20 2.80
CA THR A 91 -7.50 14.89 4.03
C THR A 91 -8.49 14.83 5.21
N GLU A 92 -9.70 14.29 5.01
CA GLU A 92 -10.65 13.95 6.09
C GLU A 92 -10.30 12.64 6.83
N GLY A 93 -9.65 11.67 6.17
CA GLY A 93 -9.24 10.39 6.79
C GLY A 93 -8.00 10.53 7.69
N ASP A 94 -7.14 11.49 7.36
CA ASP A 94 -5.93 11.82 8.12
C ASP A 94 -6.28 12.44 9.50
N LEU A 95 -7.48 13.02 9.65
CA LEU A 95 -8.04 13.35 10.97
C LEU A 95 -8.35 12.10 11.79
N MET A 96 -8.88 11.03 11.20
CA MET A 96 -9.14 9.78 11.93
C MET A 96 -7.84 9.04 12.29
N LEU A 97 -6.86 9.00 11.39
CA LEU A 97 -5.56 8.38 11.66
C LEU A 97 -4.80 9.15 12.74
N ARG A 98 -4.79 10.49 12.67
CA ARG A 98 -4.23 11.34 13.73
C ARG A 98 -5.00 11.22 15.05
N LYS A 99 -6.33 11.07 15.02
CA LYS A 99 -7.13 10.81 16.23
C LYS A 99 -6.78 9.46 16.84
N MET A 100 -6.64 8.40 16.04
CA MET A 100 -6.22 7.08 16.50
C MET A 100 -4.79 7.08 17.04
N LEU A 101 -3.85 7.74 16.36
CA LEU A 101 -2.46 7.88 16.80
C LEU A 101 -2.36 8.70 18.09
N LYS A 102 -3.11 9.82 18.20
CA LYS A 102 -3.17 10.60 19.44
C LYS A 102 -3.80 9.81 20.57
N LYS A 103 -4.87 9.07 20.32
CA LYS A 103 -5.51 8.18 21.32
C LYS A 103 -4.55 7.08 21.76
N TYR A 104 -3.81 6.49 20.83
CA TYR A 104 -2.78 5.50 21.10
C TYR A 104 -1.62 6.08 21.93
N CYS A 105 -1.07 7.24 21.53
CA CYS A 105 -0.01 7.93 22.28
C CYS A 105 -0.47 8.37 23.67
N SER A 106 -1.70 8.86 23.81
CA SER A 106 -2.31 9.20 25.11
C SER A 106 -2.45 7.97 25.99
N TRP A 107 -2.99 6.86 25.44
CA TRP A 107 -3.12 5.60 26.18
C TRP A 107 -1.75 5.03 26.58
N ARG A 108 -0.76 5.12 25.70
CA ARG A 108 0.63 4.73 25.99
C ARG A 108 1.25 5.61 27.08
N SER A 109 1.05 6.94 27.03
CA SER A 109 1.50 7.87 28.07
C SER A 109 0.86 7.56 29.42
N LEU A 110 -0.44 7.23 29.42
CA LEU A 110 -1.17 6.84 30.63
C LEU A 110 -0.64 5.52 31.21
N ARG A 111 -0.35 4.52 30.37
CA ARG A 111 0.27 3.26 30.82
C ARG A 111 1.69 3.44 31.35
N ILE A 112 2.45 4.38 30.80
CA ILE A 112 3.78 4.72 31.32
C ILE A 112 3.67 5.39 32.69
N MET A 113 2.70 6.29 32.88
CA MET A 113 2.50 6.99 34.16
C MET A 113 1.93 6.07 35.26
N ASN A 114 1.17 5.04 34.89
CA ASN A 114 0.63 4.02 35.80
C ASN A 114 1.56 2.81 36.00
N ALA A 115 2.74 2.78 35.37
CA ALA A 115 3.74 1.77 35.68
C ALA A 115 4.23 2.01 37.13
N PRO A 116 4.32 0.97 37.99
CA PRO A 116 4.74 1.16 39.37
C PRO A 116 6.16 1.73 39.39
N VAL A 117 6.29 3.00 39.77
CA VAL A 117 7.57 3.58 40.16
C VAL A 117 8.07 2.75 41.33
N LYS A 118 9.08 1.93 41.08
CA LYS A 118 9.86 1.27 42.12
C LYS A 118 10.59 2.39 42.85
N THR A 119 9.97 2.93 43.89
CA THR A 119 10.64 3.80 44.85
C THR A 119 11.72 2.95 45.50
N ASN A 120 12.96 3.11 45.05
CA ASN A 120 14.08 2.44 45.70
C ASN A 120 14.20 3.02 47.10
N GLY A 121 13.71 2.27 48.08
CA GLY A 121 13.80 2.59 49.50
C GLY A 121 15.25 2.84 49.88
N HIS A 122 15.56 4.09 50.19
CA HIS A 122 16.81 4.46 50.82
C HIS A 122 16.69 4.17 52.32
N LEU A 123 16.96 2.91 52.70
CA LEU A 123 17.27 2.55 54.09
C LEU A 123 18.62 3.17 54.45
N ARG A 124 18.61 4.27 55.19
CA ARG A 124 19.77 4.69 55.98
C ARG A 124 19.52 4.27 57.42
N ALA A 125 20.12 3.14 57.80
CA ALA A 125 20.34 2.79 59.19
C ALA A 125 21.47 3.69 59.72
N HIS A 126 21.19 4.43 60.79
CA HIS A 126 22.14 4.66 61.88
C HIS A 126 21.44 5.30 63.09
#